data_AF-A0A8R7Q4C7-F1
#
_entry.id   AF-A0A8R7Q4C7-F1
#
_cell.length_a   1.000
_cell.length_b   1.000
_cell.length_c   1.000
_cell.angle_alpha   90.00
_cell.angle_beta   90.00
_cell.angle_gamma   90.00
#
_symmetry.space_group_name_H-M   'P 1'
#
loop_
_entity.id
_entity.type
_entity.pdbx_description
1 polymer ?
#
loop_
_entity_poly.entity_id
_entity_poly.type
_entity_poly.pdbx_seq_one_letter_code
_entity_poly.pdbx_strand_id
1 'polypeptide(L)'
;MATLIPRAPPPNTHRHFLHRPPTLSPQLRLRLPVRRLRLASPVVAIATVTAAVPPDDISQLNNRLRALVRRRGVSSAATSPMDPAQAEAYLHMIREQQRLGLRQLRRHAAEPEYERDVGSNGEDEEEGGGRRKGMAARSSLGHRVDPRELEPGEYVVHKKVGVGKFVCISGEDGEDYVFIQYADAMAKLAVDQAARMLYRYNLPHEKKRPRNLSKLNDPSTWEKRRLKGKLAVQKMVVNLMELYLQRMRQRRPPYRKPEAMDQFASEFPYEPTPDQNQAFIDIENDLTERETPMDRLICGDVGFGKTEVAMRAIFIVVSTGYQAMVLAPTVILANQHYDVMSERFSNYPDIKVAIFSGAQSKDEKDELITKITNGHLQIIVGTHALLTERMAYNNLGLLVVDEEQKFGVQQKEKIASFKASIDVLTLSATPIPRTLYLALTGFRDASLMSTPPPERVAVKTYVSAFSRESALSAIKLELKRGGQVFYVVPRIKAIEDVLQFLKDSLPDVPMAIAHGKEICNLYFLGAIRRYKW
;
A
#
# COMPACT_ATOMS: atom_id res chain seq x y z
N MET A 1 19.32 -49.64 -32.21
CA MET A 1 20.41 -49.41 -33.19
C MET A 1 20.91 -48.00 -32.92
N ALA A 2 22.08 -47.72 -32.35
CA ALA A 2 23.48 -48.06 -32.71
C ALA A 2 24.20 -46.69 -32.92
N THR A 3 25.37 -46.34 -32.37
CA THR A 3 26.32 -47.01 -31.43
C THR A 3 27.12 -45.93 -30.65
N LEU A 4 28.08 -46.31 -29.79
CA LEU A 4 28.74 -45.51 -28.74
C LEU A 4 30.21 -45.11 -29.07
N ILE A 5 30.66 -43.87 -28.72
CA ILE A 5 31.85 -43.48 -27.87
C ILE A 5 33.29 -43.96 -28.35
N PRO A 6 34.53 -43.49 -27.92
CA PRO A 6 35.00 -42.47 -26.93
C PRO A 6 36.18 -41.49 -27.33
N ARG A 7 36.60 -40.67 -26.33
CA ARG A 7 38.00 -40.38 -25.83
C ARG A 7 38.70 -39.03 -26.16
N ALA A 8 39.66 -38.69 -25.28
CA ALA A 8 40.24 -37.34 -25.06
C ALA A 8 41.81 -37.34 -25.01
N PRO A 9 42.54 -36.43 -24.33
CA PRO A 9 43.52 -35.44 -24.88
C PRO A 9 45.00 -35.74 -24.45
N PRO A 10 45.95 -34.79 -24.25
CA PRO A 10 46.41 -33.55 -24.94
C PRO A 10 47.86 -33.71 -25.50
N PRO A 11 48.65 -32.65 -25.88
CA PRO A 11 49.51 -31.92 -24.91
C PRO A 11 49.86 -30.43 -25.22
N ASN A 12 50.60 -29.79 -24.31
CA ASN A 12 51.14 -28.41 -24.38
C ASN A 12 52.32 -28.25 -25.38
N THR A 13 52.69 -27.01 -25.78
CA THR A 13 53.93 -26.33 -25.32
C THR A 13 54.24 -24.92 -25.88
N HIS A 14 54.52 -23.98 -24.96
CA HIS A 14 55.55 -22.92 -24.93
C HIS A 14 55.64 -21.68 -25.87
N ARG A 15 56.01 -20.58 -25.17
CA ARG A 15 56.73 -19.32 -25.53
C ARG A 15 55.87 -18.10 -25.90
N HIS A 16 56.18 -16.88 -25.47
CA HIS A 16 56.94 -16.35 -24.31
C HIS A 16 56.58 -14.85 -24.20
N PHE A 17 56.50 -14.26 -23.00
CA PHE A 17 57.29 -13.07 -22.62
C PHE A 17 57.13 -12.78 -21.11
N LEU A 18 58.17 -12.18 -20.53
CA LEU A 18 58.34 -11.96 -19.08
C LEU A 18 58.19 -10.47 -18.76
N HIS A 19 57.71 -10.12 -17.56
CA HIS A 19 58.57 -9.68 -16.45
C HIS A 19 57.80 -9.53 -15.12
N ARG A 20 58.52 -9.70 -14.00
CA ARG A 20 57.99 -9.72 -12.61
C ARG A 20 58.25 -8.40 -11.86
N PRO A 21 57.53 -8.12 -10.76
CA PRO A 21 57.77 -6.97 -9.88
C PRO A 21 58.87 -7.23 -8.83
N PRO A 22 59.41 -6.18 -8.18
CA PRO A 22 60.33 -6.28 -7.03
C PRO A 22 59.62 -6.14 -5.66
N THR A 23 60.39 -6.33 -4.58
CA THR A 23 59.95 -6.67 -3.21
C THR A 23 60.24 -5.61 -2.13
N LEU A 24 59.69 -5.86 -0.93
CA LEU A 24 59.83 -5.14 0.36
C LEU A 24 61.28 -4.86 0.83
N SER A 25 61.48 -3.87 1.73
CA SER A 25 61.93 -4.00 3.16
C SER A 25 62.10 -2.57 3.83
N PRO A 26 62.68 -2.33 5.04
CA PRO A 26 61.93 -1.65 6.14
C PRO A 26 62.67 -0.48 6.88
N GLN A 27 62.05 0.13 7.93
CA GLN A 27 62.61 0.36 9.31
C GLN A 27 61.94 1.47 10.18
N LEU A 28 62.25 1.41 11.50
CA LEU A 28 61.99 2.33 12.65
C LEU A 28 60.57 2.28 13.28
N ARG A 29 60.35 1.78 14.52
CA ARG A 29 60.78 2.22 15.89
C ARG A 29 60.06 3.50 16.34
N LEU A 30 59.49 3.68 17.54
CA LEU A 30 59.37 2.96 18.84
C LEU A 30 57.93 3.25 19.41
N ARG A 31 57.47 2.97 20.64
CA ARG A 31 58.01 2.56 21.98
C ARG A 31 56.91 1.76 22.76
N LEU A 32 57.09 1.50 24.06
CA LEU A 32 56.08 0.97 25.02
C LEU A 32 55.88 1.98 26.18
N PRO A 33 54.93 1.81 27.13
CA PRO A 33 55.19 0.92 28.28
C PRO A 33 54.00 0.04 28.74
N VAL A 34 54.35 -0.96 29.55
CA VAL A 34 53.47 -1.98 30.17
C VAL A 34 53.23 -1.66 31.64
N ARG A 35 52.08 -2.07 32.22
CA ARG A 35 51.99 -2.38 33.65
C ARG A 35 51.31 -3.73 33.90
N ARG A 36 51.97 -4.56 34.71
CA ARG A 36 51.48 -5.85 35.24
C ARG A 36 50.63 -5.61 36.49
N LEU A 37 49.77 -6.56 36.85
CA LEU A 37 49.93 -7.36 38.08
C LEU A 37 48.98 -8.57 38.11
N ARG A 38 49.27 -9.54 38.98
CA ARG A 38 48.66 -10.89 39.04
C ARG A 38 48.19 -11.17 40.47
N LEU A 39 47.10 -11.93 40.59
CA LEU A 39 46.75 -12.85 41.69
C LEU A 39 46.57 -12.29 43.12
N ALA A 40 45.35 -12.39 43.63
CA ALA A 40 45.02 -13.17 44.85
C ALA A 40 43.49 -13.32 45.00
N SER A 41 43.03 -14.53 45.31
CA SER A 41 41.76 -14.74 46.04
C SER A 41 42.12 -14.85 47.53
N PRO A 42 41.20 -14.63 48.51
CA PRO A 42 40.24 -15.70 48.85
C PRO A 42 38.90 -15.24 49.45
N VAL A 43 38.15 -16.24 49.92
CA VAL A 43 37.01 -16.23 50.86
C VAL A 43 35.61 -16.08 50.25
N VAL A 44 34.78 -17.06 50.61
CA VAL A 44 33.39 -17.27 50.20
C VAL A 44 32.45 -16.53 51.14
N ALA A 45 31.47 -15.83 50.56
CA ALA A 45 30.22 -15.49 51.25
C ALA A 45 29.05 -16.01 50.40
N ILE A 46 28.28 -16.96 50.94
CA ILE A 46 27.10 -17.51 50.28
C ILE A 46 25.97 -16.48 50.40
N ALA A 47 25.79 -15.67 49.37
CA ALA A 47 24.60 -14.85 49.19
C ALA A 47 23.62 -15.58 48.27
N THR A 48 22.37 -15.72 48.71
CA THR A 48 21.29 -16.40 47.99
C THR A 48 21.09 -15.81 46.59
N VAL A 49 21.41 -16.58 45.55
CA VAL A 49 21.12 -16.20 44.16
C VAL A 49 19.62 -16.33 43.90
N THR A 50 18.89 -15.24 44.09
CA THR A 50 17.65 -15.03 43.32
C THR A 50 18.03 -14.92 41.86
N ALA A 51 17.64 -15.90 41.04
CA ALA A 51 17.99 -15.97 39.64
C ALA A 51 17.41 -14.77 38.86
N ALA A 52 18.25 -13.76 38.62
CA ALA A 52 17.89 -12.63 37.78
C ALA A 52 17.66 -13.13 36.35
N VAL A 53 16.42 -13.03 35.88
CA VAL A 53 16.03 -13.35 34.49
C VAL A 53 16.92 -12.54 33.54
N PRO A 54 17.59 -13.17 32.55
CA PRO A 54 18.45 -12.45 31.62
C PRO A 54 17.64 -11.37 30.87
N PRO A 55 18.17 -10.14 30.72
CA PRO A 55 17.39 -9.01 30.23
C PRO A 55 16.99 -9.21 28.76
N ASP A 56 15.68 -9.34 28.56
CA ASP A 56 15.00 -9.57 27.28
C ASP A 56 15.59 -8.73 26.13
N ASP A 57 15.86 -9.36 24.98
CA ASP A 57 16.50 -8.73 23.81
C ASP A 57 15.75 -7.47 23.33
N ILE A 58 14.44 -7.44 23.58
CA ILE A 58 13.54 -6.32 23.29
C ILE A 58 13.91 -5.10 24.14
N SER A 59 14.23 -5.29 25.43
CA SER A 59 14.64 -4.22 26.34
C SER A 59 16.02 -3.67 25.99
N GLN A 60 16.96 -4.54 25.61
CA GLN A 60 18.29 -4.12 25.14
C GLN A 60 18.22 -3.32 23.83
N LEU A 61 17.38 -3.76 22.90
CA LEU A 61 17.08 -3.03 21.66
C LEU A 61 16.48 -1.65 21.95
N ASN A 62 15.47 -1.56 22.80
CA ASN A 62 14.80 -0.30 23.14
C ASN A 62 15.80 0.70 23.75
N ASN A 63 16.72 0.24 24.60
CA ASN A 63 17.78 1.08 25.14
C ASN A 63 18.83 1.49 24.08
N ARG A 64 19.15 0.63 23.10
CA ARG A 64 19.99 1.01 21.94
C ARG A 64 19.31 2.02 21.02
N LEU A 65 18.00 1.93 20.81
CA LEU A 65 17.22 2.91 20.03
C LEU A 65 17.22 4.27 20.74
N ARG A 66 16.95 4.30 22.06
CA ARG A 66 17.07 5.52 22.90
C ARG A 66 18.46 6.15 22.83
N ALA A 67 19.52 5.33 22.83
CA ALA A 67 20.90 5.81 22.70
C ALA A 67 21.24 6.32 21.28
N LEU A 68 20.64 5.74 20.23
CA LEU A 68 20.80 6.21 18.84
C LEU A 68 20.11 7.55 18.59
N VAL A 69 18.92 7.76 19.17
CA VAL A 69 18.23 9.08 19.16
C VAL A 69 19.11 10.14 19.83
N ARG A 70 19.72 9.84 20.98
CA ARG A 70 20.65 10.75 21.68
C ARG A 70 21.95 11.05 20.91
N ARG A 71 22.39 10.19 19.99
CA ARG A 71 23.64 10.38 19.22
C ARG A 71 23.45 11.13 17.90
N ARG A 72 22.22 11.27 17.40
CA ARG A 72 21.93 12.09 16.20
C ARG A 72 21.52 13.50 16.60
N GLY A 73 22.48 14.27 17.08
CA GLY A 73 22.34 15.71 17.23
C GLY A 73 22.26 16.39 15.86
N VAL A 74 21.03 16.59 15.37
CA VAL A 74 20.70 17.61 14.37
C VAL A 74 19.57 18.44 14.95
N SER A 75 19.68 19.76 14.84
CA SER A 75 18.80 20.71 15.51
C SER A 75 17.33 20.50 15.13
N SER A 76 16.51 20.16 16.12
CA SER A 76 15.06 20.28 16.09
C SER A 76 14.62 20.67 17.50
N ALA A 77 14.11 21.89 17.66
CA ALA A 77 13.48 22.29 18.91
C ALA A 77 12.18 21.47 19.11
N ALA A 78 11.82 21.23 20.39
CA ALA A 78 10.60 20.54 20.82
C ALA A 78 10.45 19.05 20.41
N THR A 79 11.19 18.16 21.06
CA THR A 79 10.73 16.76 21.26
C THR A 79 11.06 16.27 22.68
N SER A 80 10.28 16.69 23.66
CA SER A 80 10.32 16.10 25.00
C SER A 80 9.95 14.61 24.92
N PRO A 81 10.71 13.69 25.54
CA PRO A 81 10.35 12.28 25.57
C PRO A 81 8.97 12.08 26.20
N MET A 82 8.19 11.16 25.62
CA MET A 82 6.85 10.80 26.10
C MET A 82 6.82 10.45 27.59
N ASP A 83 5.83 11.01 28.29
CA ASP A 83 5.40 10.56 29.61
C ASP A 83 4.80 9.14 29.49
N PRO A 84 5.27 8.15 30.29
CA PRO A 84 4.72 6.79 30.30
C PRO A 84 3.19 6.72 30.44
N ALA A 85 2.58 7.60 31.25
CA ALA A 85 1.13 7.59 31.47
C ALA A 85 0.35 7.93 30.18
N GLN A 86 0.85 8.88 29.39
CA GLN A 86 0.26 9.25 28.09
C GLN A 86 0.35 8.10 27.09
N ALA A 87 1.44 7.32 27.13
CA ALA A 87 1.60 6.15 26.27
C ALA A 87 0.62 5.00 26.64
N GLU A 88 0.36 4.78 27.93
CA GLU A 88 -0.57 3.74 28.38
C GLU A 88 -2.04 4.07 28.08
N ALA A 89 -2.47 5.31 28.36
CA ALA A 89 -3.81 5.78 27.99
C ALA A 89 -4.07 5.66 26.49
N TYR A 90 -3.08 5.98 25.67
CA TYR A 90 -3.14 5.84 24.22
C TYR A 90 -3.21 4.37 23.75
N LEU A 91 -2.42 3.47 24.35
CA LEU A 91 -2.52 2.03 24.07
C LEU A 91 -3.88 1.43 24.48
N HIS A 92 -4.53 1.97 25.51
CA HIS A 92 -5.90 1.61 25.86
C HIS A 92 -6.90 2.05 24.76
N MET A 93 -6.83 3.32 24.34
CA MET A 93 -7.68 3.88 23.28
C MET A 93 -7.57 3.10 21.95
N ILE A 94 -6.36 2.73 21.53
CA ILE A 94 -6.17 1.88 20.33
C ILE A 94 -6.90 0.53 20.49
N ARG A 95 -6.74 -0.15 21.63
CA ARG A 95 -7.39 -1.45 21.86
C ARG A 95 -8.91 -1.34 21.81
N GLU A 96 -9.46 -0.23 22.28
CA GLU A 96 -10.89 0.06 22.21
C GLU A 96 -11.35 0.32 20.77
N GLN A 97 -10.67 1.18 20.02
CA GLN A 97 -11.00 1.40 18.60
C GLN A 97 -10.82 0.13 17.75
N GLN A 98 -9.79 -0.67 17.98
CA GLN A 98 -9.63 -1.98 17.34
C GLN A 98 -10.79 -2.93 17.68
N ARG A 99 -11.29 -2.91 18.93
CA ARG A 99 -12.48 -3.68 19.33
C ARG A 99 -13.75 -3.21 18.61
N LEU A 100 -13.88 -1.91 18.36
CA LEU A 100 -15.01 -1.32 17.62
C LEU A 100 -14.93 -1.63 16.11
N GLY A 101 -13.77 -1.43 15.46
CA GLY A 101 -13.56 -1.79 14.06
C GLY A 101 -13.73 -3.29 13.79
N LEU A 102 -13.30 -4.15 14.72
CA LEU A 102 -13.55 -5.59 14.65
C LEU A 102 -15.04 -5.95 14.80
N ARG A 103 -15.85 -5.12 15.48
CA ARG A 103 -17.32 -5.28 15.56
C ARG A 103 -18.00 -4.82 14.27
N GLN A 104 -17.65 -3.67 13.71
CA GLN A 104 -18.17 -3.19 12.42
C GLN A 104 -17.87 -4.19 11.30
N LEU A 105 -16.63 -4.66 11.20
CA LEU A 105 -16.24 -5.64 10.18
C LEU A 105 -16.78 -7.06 10.43
N ARG A 106 -17.36 -7.34 11.62
CA ARG A 106 -18.16 -8.55 11.85
C ARG A 106 -19.61 -8.40 11.39
N ARG A 107 -20.18 -7.18 11.40
CA ARG A 107 -21.51 -6.92 10.80
C ARG A 107 -21.46 -7.12 9.28
N HIS A 108 -20.53 -6.43 8.59
CA HIS A 108 -20.23 -6.64 7.16
C HIS A 108 -19.58 -8.01 6.81
N ALA A 109 -19.66 -9.00 7.69
CA ALA A 109 -19.28 -10.39 7.41
C ALA A 109 -20.37 -11.37 7.88
N ALA A 110 -21.50 -10.86 8.38
CA ALA A 110 -22.65 -11.60 8.87
C ALA A 110 -23.91 -11.36 8.02
N GLU A 111 -23.86 -10.45 7.04
CA GLU A 111 -24.85 -10.34 5.97
C GLU A 111 -24.60 -11.46 4.95
N PRO A 112 -25.52 -12.42 4.78
CA PRO A 112 -25.49 -13.34 3.66
C PRO A 112 -25.95 -12.59 2.40
N GLU A 113 -25.27 -12.80 1.28
CA GLU A 113 -25.91 -12.54 -0.01
C GLU A 113 -27.13 -13.46 -0.14
N TYR A 114 -28.19 -12.93 -0.77
CA TYR A 114 -29.34 -13.63 -1.37
C TYR A 114 -30.66 -13.68 -0.58
N GLU A 115 -31.49 -12.65 -0.76
CA GLU A 115 -32.93 -12.83 -0.96
C GLU A 115 -33.30 -12.25 -2.32
N ARG A 116 -33.92 -13.08 -3.17
CA ARG A 116 -34.42 -12.69 -4.49
C ARG A 116 -35.91 -13.03 -4.50
N ASP A 117 -36.77 -12.02 -4.47
CA ASP A 117 -38.21 -12.18 -4.53
C ASP A 117 -38.64 -12.94 -5.80
N VAL A 118 -39.23 -14.13 -5.61
CA VAL A 118 -40.19 -14.73 -6.53
C VAL A 118 -41.22 -15.45 -5.66
N GLY A 119 -42.44 -14.95 -5.63
CA GLY A 119 -43.51 -15.51 -4.79
C GLY A 119 -44.24 -16.69 -5.42
N SER A 120 -45.13 -17.28 -4.59
CA SER A 120 -46.28 -18.12 -4.92
C SER A 120 -46.16 -19.65 -4.71
N ASN A 121 -46.83 -20.08 -3.63
CA ASN A 121 -47.65 -21.30 -3.44
C ASN A 121 -46.97 -22.68 -3.26
N GLY A 122 -47.48 -23.45 -2.29
CA GLY A 122 -47.43 -24.92 -2.29
C GLY A 122 -47.06 -25.61 -0.96
N GLU A 123 -48.04 -25.72 -0.07
CA GLU A 123 -48.37 -26.88 0.80
C GLU A 123 -47.28 -27.82 1.38
N ASP A 124 -47.28 -27.92 2.71
CA ASP A 124 -47.15 -29.09 3.61
C ASP A 124 -46.25 -30.30 3.25
N GLU A 125 -45.29 -30.62 4.13
CA GLU A 125 -45.22 -31.93 4.83
C GLU A 125 -44.15 -31.94 5.95
N GLU A 126 -44.47 -32.53 7.12
CA GLU A 126 -43.52 -32.81 8.21
C GLU A 126 -42.94 -34.22 8.08
N GLU A 127 -41.61 -34.39 8.21
CA GLU A 127 -40.94 -35.40 9.08
C GLU A 127 -39.41 -35.44 8.87
N GLY A 128 -38.68 -36.08 9.81
CA GLY A 128 -37.33 -36.61 9.53
C GLY A 128 -36.16 -35.87 10.18
N GLY A 129 -35.96 -36.05 11.50
CA GLY A 129 -34.82 -35.47 12.22
C GLY A 129 -33.44 -36.03 11.80
N GLY A 130 -32.53 -35.15 11.35
CA GLY A 130 -31.16 -35.52 10.99
C GLY A 130 -30.13 -34.44 11.37
N ARG A 131 -29.46 -34.59 12.52
CA ARG A 131 -28.39 -33.69 12.99
C ARG A 131 -27.12 -33.75 12.12
N ARG A 132 -27.16 -33.18 10.92
CA ARG A 132 -25.94 -32.84 10.16
C ARG A 132 -25.32 -31.58 10.76
N LYS A 133 -24.22 -31.72 11.50
CA LYS A 133 -23.38 -30.60 11.96
C LYS A 133 -22.85 -29.86 10.73
N GLY A 134 -23.47 -28.73 10.38
CA GLY A 134 -22.99 -27.84 9.32
C GLY A 134 -21.55 -27.43 9.61
N MET A 135 -20.61 -27.85 8.76
CA MET A 135 -19.21 -27.49 8.86
C MET A 135 -19.04 -26.06 8.32
N ALA A 136 -19.44 -25.09 9.15
CA ALA A 136 -19.44 -23.68 8.80
C ALA A 136 -18.05 -23.26 8.29
N ALA A 137 -18.01 -22.78 7.04
CA ALA A 137 -16.79 -22.39 6.36
C ALA A 137 -16.10 -21.27 7.16
N ARG A 138 -15.03 -21.64 7.88
CA ARG A 138 -14.15 -20.69 8.55
C ARG A 138 -13.29 -19.99 7.50
N SER A 139 -13.90 -19.02 6.80
CA SER A 139 -13.20 -17.94 6.10
C SER A 139 -12.37 -17.16 7.13
N SER A 140 -11.18 -17.67 7.42
CA SER A 140 -10.32 -17.12 8.47
C SER A 140 -9.52 -15.96 7.90
N LEU A 141 -9.51 -14.80 8.60
CA LEU A 141 -8.83 -13.56 8.17
C LEU A 141 -7.28 -13.65 8.16
N GLY A 142 -6.70 -14.84 8.01
CA GLY A 142 -5.26 -15.06 7.91
C GLY A 142 -4.90 -15.88 6.68
N HIS A 143 -3.77 -15.54 6.05
CA HIS A 143 -3.17 -16.28 4.93
C HIS A 143 -2.61 -17.67 5.30
N ARG A 144 -3.22 -18.34 6.29
CA ARG A 144 -3.01 -19.77 6.51
C ARG A 144 -3.65 -20.51 5.35
N VAL A 145 -3.02 -21.59 4.94
CA VAL A 145 -3.47 -22.38 3.78
C VAL A 145 -3.82 -23.76 4.29
N ASP A 146 -4.99 -24.26 3.87
CA ASP A 146 -5.23 -25.70 3.92
C ASP A 146 -4.28 -26.36 2.92
N PRO A 147 -3.38 -27.27 3.34
CA PRO A 147 -2.43 -27.90 2.43
C PRO A 147 -3.09 -28.58 1.22
N ARG A 148 -4.38 -28.95 1.30
CA ARG A 148 -5.15 -29.57 0.21
C ARG A 148 -5.53 -28.58 -0.91
N GLU A 149 -5.42 -27.28 -0.67
CA GLU A 149 -5.65 -26.21 -1.67
C GLU A 149 -4.38 -25.78 -2.44
N LEU A 150 -3.24 -26.44 -2.22
CA LEU A 150 -1.96 -26.08 -2.83
C LEU A 150 -1.71 -26.82 -4.15
N GLU A 151 -1.38 -26.10 -5.22
CA GLU A 151 -0.86 -26.70 -6.45
C GLU A 151 0.62 -27.16 -6.27
N PRO A 152 1.00 -28.36 -6.76
CA PRO A 152 2.38 -28.79 -6.84
C PRO A 152 3.31 -27.73 -7.45
N GLY A 153 4.27 -27.27 -6.66
CA GLY A 153 5.23 -26.24 -7.04
C GLY A 153 4.91 -24.82 -6.57
N GLU A 154 3.80 -24.59 -5.86
CA GLU A 154 3.57 -23.36 -5.11
C GLU A 154 4.65 -23.12 -4.03
N TYR A 155 4.84 -21.86 -3.66
CA TYR A 155 5.74 -21.46 -2.58
C TYR A 155 4.96 -21.23 -1.28
N VAL A 156 5.47 -21.78 -0.18
CA VAL A 156 4.87 -21.73 1.14
C VAL A 156 5.87 -21.21 2.18
N VAL A 157 5.38 -20.54 3.21
CA VAL A 157 6.18 -20.02 4.32
C VAL A 157 5.88 -20.81 5.58
N HIS A 158 6.84 -21.62 6.01
CA HIS A 158 6.77 -22.31 7.30
C HIS A 158 7.26 -21.40 8.42
N LYS A 159 6.46 -21.25 9.49
CA LYS A 159 6.70 -20.31 10.59
C LYS A 159 8.12 -20.37 11.20
N LYS A 160 8.73 -21.57 11.31
CA LYS A 160 10.07 -21.79 11.90
C LYS A 160 11.22 -21.81 10.89
N VAL A 161 10.99 -22.24 9.65
CA VAL A 161 12.08 -22.53 8.67
C VAL A 161 12.11 -21.47 7.56
N GLY A 162 10.96 -20.87 7.23
CA GLY A 162 10.82 -19.90 6.15
C GLY A 162 10.33 -20.53 4.85
N VAL A 163 10.85 -20.03 3.73
CA VAL A 163 10.25 -20.25 2.40
C VAL A 163 10.67 -21.60 1.83
N GLY A 164 9.69 -22.47 1.58
CA GLY A 164 9.83 -23.74 0.87
C GLY A 164 8.94 -23.79 -0.37
N LYS A 165 9.07 -24.85 -1.15
CA LYS A 165 8.23 -25.15 -2.31
C LYS A 165 7.41 -26.41 -2.02
N PHE A 166 6.09 -26.33 -2.07
CA PHE A 166 5.21 -27.48 -1.92
C PHE A 166 5.41 -28.45 -3.10
N VAL A 167 5.45 -29.76 -2.82
CA VAL A 167 5.66 -30.79 -3.85
C VAL A 167 4.39 -31.62 -4.02
N CYS A 168 3.92 -32.27 -2.95
CA CYS A 168 2.73 -33.10 -2.96
C CYS A 168 2.22 -33.36 -1.53
N ILE A 169 1.03 -33.95 -1.45
CA ILE A 169 0.57 -34.72 -0.29
C ILE A 169 0.71 -36.20 -0.66
N SER A 170 1.22 -37.03 0.26
CA SER A 170 1.19 -38.49 0.13
C SER A 170 0.71 -39.09 1.45
N GLY A 171 -0.21 -40.05 1.36
CA GLY A 171 -0.60 -40.87 2.50
C GLY A 171 0.41 -41.98 2.74
N GLU A 172 0.79 -42.19 4.00
CA GLU A 172 1.50 -43.39 4.48
C GLU A 172 0.77 -43.87 5.74
N ASP A 173 0.51 -45.17 5.85
CA ASP A 173 -0.10 -45.83 7.02
C ASP A 173 -1.44 -45.21 7.52
N GLY A 174 -2.20 -44.58 6.62
CA GLY A 174 -3.49 -43.94 6.93
C GLY A 174 -3.41 -42.48 7.35
N GLU A 175 -2.21 -41.89 7.42
CA GLU A 175 -2.00 -40.46 7.69
C GLU A 175 -1.51 -39.69 6.44
N ASP A 176 -2.12 -38.52 6.18
CA ASP A 176 -1.69 -37.62 5.10
C ASP A 176 -0.46 -36.79 5.50
N TYR A 177 0.60 -36.86 4.69
CA TYR A 177 1.83 -36.08 4.86
C TYR A 177 2.07 -35.10 3.71
N VAL A 178 2.38 -33.85 4.08
CA VAL A 178 2.76 -32.74 3.20
C VAL A 178 4.28 -32.74 3.00
N PHE A 179 4.72 -32.75 1.74
CA PHE A 179 6.13 -32.71 1.36
C PHE A 179 6.52 -31.33 0.84
N ILE A 180 7.55 -30.74 1.47
CA ILE A 180 8.05 -29.39 1.15
C ILE A 180 9.54 -29.44 0.82
N GLN A 181 9.91 -28.94 -0.35
CA GLN A 181 11.29 -28.78 -0.79
C GLN A 181 11.89 -27.47 -0.24
N TYR A 182 13.00 -27.59 0.47
CA TYR A 182 13.89 -26.50 0.85
C TYR A 182 15.15 -26.50 -0.02
N ALA A 183 16.08 -25.57 0.21
CA ALA A 183 17.29 -25.42 -0.60
C ALA A 183 18.30 -26.58 -0.44
N ASP A 184 18.20 -27.34 0.65
CA ASP A 184 19.14 -28.36 1.11
C ASP A 184 18.49 -29.72 1.37
N ALA A 185 17.20 -29.77 1.73
CA ALA A 185 16.49 -31.00 2.08
C ALA A 185 14.98 -30.95 1.78
N MET A 186 14.33 -32.12 1.84
CA MET A 186 12.87 -32.25 1.88
C MET A 186 12.39 -32.31 3.33
N ALA A 187 11.29 -31.63 3.64
CA ALA A 187 10.59 -31.77 4.92
C ALA A 187 9.28 -32.55 4.73
N LYS A 188 9.02 -33.49 5.64
CA LYS A 188 7.75 -34.23 5.79
C LYS A 188 7.00 -33.67 7.00
N LEU A 189 5.75 -33.26 6.82
CA LEU A 189 4.89 -32.67 7.86
C LEU A 189 3.49 -33.30 7.79
N ALA A 190 2.93 -33.77 8.89
CA ALA A 190 1.51 -34.19 8.91
C ALA A 190 0.59 -33.02 8.53
N VAL A 191 -0.50 -33.28 7.79
CA VAL A 191 -1.42 -32.23 7.28
C VAL A 191 -1.91 -31.27 8.38
N ASP A 192 -2.27 -31.77 9.57
CA ASP A 192 -2.71 -30.94 10.70
C ASP A 192 -1.63 -29.98 11.21
N GLN A 193 -0.36 -30.41 11.18
CA GLN A 193 0.76 -29.55 11.57
C GLN A 193 1.04 -28.52 10.47
N ALA A 194 0.96 -28.93 9.21
CA ALA A 194 1.12 -28.07 8.05
C ALA A 194 0.06 -26.94 8.03
N ALA A 195 -1.23 -27.26 8.18
CA ALA A 195 -2.32 -26.28 8.25
C ALA A 195 -2.16 -25.24 9.38
N ARG A 196 -1.47 -25.60 10.47
CA ARG A 196 -1.19 -24.69 11.61
C ARG A 196 0.07 -23.84 11.43
N MET A 197 1.03 -24.26 10.62
CA MET A 197 2.36 -23.64 10.53
C MET A 197 2.73 -23.06 9.15
N LEU A 198 2.00 -23.41 8.09
CA LEU A 198 2.18 -22.91 6.73
C LEU A 198 1.29 -21.69 6.45
N TYR A 199 1.86 -20.78 5.65
CA TYR A 199 1.20 -19.62 5.08
C TYR A 199 1.54 -19.58 3.59
N ARG A 200 0.64 -19.08 2.74
CA ARG A 200 0.94 -18.90 1.30
C ARG A 200 2.03 -17.85 1.15
N TYR A 201 3.04 -18.10 0.32
CA TYR A 201 4.10 -17.10 0.07
C TYR A 201 3.58 -15.92 -0.76
N ASN A 202 2.69 -16.21 -1.71
CA ASN A 202 2.07 -15.24 -2.59
C ASN A 202 0.56 -15.10 -2.28
N LEU A 203 -0.04 -14.01 -2.75
CA LEU A 203 -1.50 -13.92 -2.86
C LEU A 203 -2.03 -15.00 -3.85
N PRO A 204 -3.30 -15.44 -3.74
CA PRO A 204 -3.85 -16.55 -4.54
C PRO A 204 -3.71 -16.42 -6.08
N HIS A 205 -3.50 -15.21 -6.60
CA HIS A 205 -3.36 -14.93 -8.03
C HIS A 205 -1.96 -14.44 -8.44
N GLU A 206 -0.98 -14.49 -7.54
CA GLU A 206 0.36 -13.96 -7.77
C GLU A 206 1.39 -15.09 -7.91
N LYS A 207 2.02 -15.25 -9.08
CA LYS A 207 3.04 -16.30 -9.33
C LYS A 207 4.48 -15.75 -9.24
N LYS A 208 4.79 -14.99 -8.19
CA LYS A 208 6.16 -14.52 -7.89
C LYS A 208 7.03 -15.67 -7.36
N ARG A 209 8.26 -15.76 -7.86
CA ARG A 209 9.28 -16.70 -7.35
C ARG A 209 10.10 -16.01 -6.24
N PRO A 210 10.32 -16.65 -5.08
CA PRO A 210 11.24 -16.14 -4.08
C PRO A 210 12.67 -16.11 -4.65
N ARG A 211 13.50 -15.15 -4.23
CA ARG A 211 14.90 -15.07 -4.68
C ARG A 211 15.69 -16.35 -4.38
N ASN A 212 15.55 -16.87 -3.16
CA ASN A 212 16.15 -18.12 -2.68
C ASN A 212 15.12 -18.84 -1.79
N LEU A 213 15.12 -20.17 -1.79
CA LEU A 213 14.47 -20.96 -0.74
C LEU A 213 15.25 -20.85 0.59
N SER A 214 14.57 -21.07 1.70
CA SER A 214 15.22 -21.28 3.00
C SER A 214 16.00 -22.61 3.01
N LYS A 215 16.96 -22.72 3.93
CA LYS A 215 17.60 -23.99 4.31
C LYS A 215 16.88 -24.58 5.51
N LEU A 216 16.65 -25.88 5.50
CA LEU A 216 16.09 -26.64 6.62
C LEU A 216 17.11 -26.72 7.78
N ASN A 217 18.39 -26.92 7.44
CA ASN A 217 19.47 -27.11 8.41
C ASN A 217 20.03 -25.78 8.99
N ASP A 218 19.67 -24.63 8.44
CA ASP A 218 20.06 -23.30 8.96
C ASP A 218 18.84 -22.37 9.13
N PRO A 219 17.99 -22.64 10.14
CA PRO A 219 16.86 -21.78 10.49
C PRO A 219 17.33 -20.39 11.00
N SER A 220 18.59 -20.23 11.41
CA SER A 220 19.11 -18.97 11.95
C SER A 220 19.00 -17.83 10.93
N THR A 221 19.13 -18.12 9.63
CA THR A 221 18.96 -17.14 8.56
C THR A 221 17.53 -16.64 8.43
N TRP A 222 16.56 -17.52 8.61
CA TRP A 222 15.14 -17.17 8.66
C TRP A 222 14.80 -16.38 9.92
N GLU A 223 15.31 -16.80 11.08
CA GLU A 223 15.10 -16.09 12.34
C GLU A 223 15.67 -14.67 12.32
N LYS A 224 16.90 -14.49 11.81
CA LYS A 224 17.51 -13.15 11.59
C LYS A 224 16.65 -12.30 10.64
N ARG A 225 16.11 -12.88 9.56
CA ARG A 225 15.21 -12.20 8.62
C ARG A 225 13.87 -11.81 9.28
N ARG A 226 13.27 -12.72 10.05
CA ARG A 226 12.03 -12.52 10.80
C ARG A 226 12.20 -11.47 11.89
N LEU A 227 13.32 -11.48 12.62
CA LEU A 227 13.67 -10.47 13.60
C LEU A 227 13.84 -9.10 12.93
N LYS A 228 14.62 -9.00 11.85
CA LYS A 228 14.74 -7.76 11.07
C LYS A 228 13.38 -7.24 10.56
N GLY A 229 12.48 -8.13 10.14
CA GLY A 229 11.09 -7.80 9.80
C GLY A 229 10.31 -7.26 11.00
N LYS A 230 10.33 -7.95 12.15
CA LYS A 230 9.70 -7.50 13.40
C LYS A 230 10.20 -6.12 13.82
N LEU A 231 11.51 -5.88 13.74
CA LEU A 231 12.13 -4.58 14.05
C LEU A 231 11.66 -3.47 13.10
N ALA A 232 11.55 -3.76 11.81
CA ALA A 232 11.04 -2.80 10.83
C ALA A 232 9.56 -2.45 11.08
N VAL A 233 8.72 -3.44 11.38
CA VAL A 233 7.31 -3.22 11.74
C VAL A 233 7.19 -2.45 13.07
N GLN A 234 7.96 -2.81 14.09
CA GLN A 234 8.00 -2.06 15.36
C GLN A 234 8.40 -0.61 15.15
N LYS A 235 9.44 -0.33 14.34
CA LYS A 235 9.83 1.03 14.00
C LYS A 235 8.71 1.77 13.26
N MET A 236 8.03 1.12 12.31
CA MET A 236 6.90 1.70 11.59
C MET A 236 5.77 2.09 12.55
N VAL A 237 5.42 1.22 13.50
CA VAL A 237 4.39 1.49 14.52
C VAL A 237 4.82 2.65 15.42
N VAL A 238 6.06 2.68 15.92
CA VAL A 238 6.54 3.80 16.75
C VAL A 238 6.49 5.14 16.00
N ASN A 239 6.90 5.17 14.72
CA ASN A 239 6.79 6.36 13.90
C ASN A 239 5.33 6.82 13.68
N LEU A 240 4.39 5.88 13.48
CA LEU A 240 2.96 6.20 13.37
C LEU A 240 2.38 6.72 14.69
N MET A 241 2.82 6.17 15.84
CA MET A 241 2.45 6.67 17.16
C MET A 241 2.91 8.11 17.37
N GLU A 242 4.17 8.41 17.04
CA GLU A 242 4.76 9.74 17.20
C GLU A 242 4.00 10.80 16.39
N LEU A 243 3.66 10.52 15.13
CA LEU A 243 2.82 11.38 14.29
C LEU A 243 1.41 11.57 14.86
N TYR A 244 0.75 10.50 15.31
CA TYR A 244 -0.58 10.59 15.92
C TYR A 244 -0.57 11.44 17.19
N LEU A 245 0.45 11.27 18.05
CA LEU A 245 0.60 12.01 19.30
C LEU A 245 0.94 13.49 19.05
N GLN A 246 1.70 13.81 18.01
CA GLN A 246 1.90 15.19 17.57
C GLN A 246 0.57 15.83 17.13
N ARG A 247 -0.25 15.10 16.36
CA ARG A 247 -1.58 15.55 15.92
C ARG A 247 -2.56 15.75 17.06
N MET A 248 -2.63 14.83 18.04
CA MET A 248 -3.49 14.98 19.23
C MET A 248 -3.13 16.17 20.12
N ARG A 249 -1.89 16.69 20.01
CA ARG A 249 -1.46 17.91 20.68
C ARG A 249 -1.86 19.17 19.92
N GLN A 250 -2.11 19.07 18.62
CA GLN A 250 -2.72 20.15 17.86
C GLN A 250 -4.22 20.16 18.09
N ARG A 251 -4.78 21.37 18.18
CA ARG A 251 -6.22 21.60 18.14
C ARG A 251 -6.50 22.64 17.07
N ARG A 252 -7.57 22.44 16.33
CA ARG A 252 -8.23 23.44 15.49
C ARG A 252 -9.68 23.60 15.94
N PRO A 253 -10.31 24.75 15.71
CA PRO A 253 -11.76 24.86 15.80
C PRO A 253 -12.44 23.85 14.88
N PRO A 254 -13.61 23.30 15.24
CA PRO A 254 -14.45 22.58 14.28
C PRO A 254 -14.96 23.51 13.18
N TYR A 255 -15.02 23.01 11.95
CA TYR A 255 -15.52 23.78 10.80
C TYR A 255 -17.05 23.95 10.89
N ARG A 256 -17.57 25.15 10.63
CA ARG A 256 -19.03 25.35 10.53
C ARG A 256 -19.53 24.70 9.24
N LYS A 257 -20.54 23.82 9.35
CA LYS A 257 -21.24 23.27 8.18
C LYS A 257 -21.81 24.41 7.32
N PRO A 258 -21.52 24.47 6.01
CA PRO A 258 -22.07 25.51 5.13
C PRO A 258 -23.57 25.34 4.96
N GLU A 259 -24.33 26.45 4.91
CA GLU A 259 -25.78 26.42 4.69
C GLU A 259 -26.13 25.89 3.28
N ALA A 260 -25.30 26.16 2.29
CA ALA A 260 -25.42 25.62 0.94
C ALA A 260 -24.92 24.16 0.78
N MET A 261 -24.58 23.46 1.87
CA MET A 261 -24.07 22.08 1.79
C MET A 261 -25.09 21.10 1.18
N ASP A 262 -26.37 21.25 1.53
CA ASP A 262 -27.43 20.37 0.99
C ASP A 262 -27.68 20.66 -0.50
N GLN A 263 -27.56 21.93 -0.91
CA GLN A 263 -27.57 22.32 -2.33
C GLN A 263 -26.37 21.70 -3.08
N PHE A 264 -25.15 21.86 -2.55
CA PHE A 264 -23.93 21.26 -3.13
C PHE A 264 -24.02 19.74 -3.23
N ALA A 265 -24.64 19.08 -2.25
CA ALA A 265 -24.89 17.65 -2.28
C ALA A 265 -25.94 17.25 -3.35
N SER A 266 -27.00 18.06 -3.53
CA SER A 266 -28.07 17.83 -4.52
C SER A 266 -27.61 17.98 -5.98
N GLU A 267 -26.56 18.75 -6.24
CA GLU A 267 -25.94 18.85 -7.56
C GLU A 267 -25.26 17.53 -8.01
N PHE A 268 -25.10 16.54 -7.13
CA PHE A 268 -24.46 15.26 -7.49
C PHE A 268 -25.43 14.41 -8.34
N PRO A 269 -25.11 14.09 -9.61
CA PRO A 269 -26.11 13.55 -10.54
C PRO A 269 -26.41 12.05 -10.37
N TYR A 270 -25.77 11.37 -9.40
CA TYR A 270 -25.94 9.94 -9.15
C TYR A 270 -26.50 9.69 -7.74
N GLU A 271 -27.25 8.62 -7.55
CA GLU A 271 -27.69 8.20 -6.22
C GLU A 271 -26.49 7.63 -5.42
N PRO A 272 -26.18 8.15 -4.21
CA PRO A 272 -25.05 7.66 -3.44
C PRO A 272 -25.27 6.27 -2.83
N THR A 273 -24.26 5.42 -2.91
CA THR A 273 -24.28 4.09 -2.27
C THR A 273 -24.27 4.18 -0.74
N PRO A 274 -24.67 3.13 0.01
CA PRO A 274 -24.60 3.14 1.47
C PRO A 274 -23.18 3.42 2.00
N ASP A 275 -22.16 2.85 1.38
CA ASP A 275 -20.76 3.10 1.72
C ASP A 275 -20.32 4.55 1.43
N GLN A 276 -20.86 5.17 0.37
CA GLN A 276 -20.64 6.59 0.08
C GLN A 276 -21.29 7.48 1.14
N ASN A 277 -22.55 7.21 1.50
CA ASN A 277 -23.26 7.96 2.55
C ASN A 277 -22.54 7.87 3.90
N GLN A 278 -22.06 6.68 4.29
CA GLN A 278 -21.24 6.54 5.49
C GLN A 278 -19.93 7.32 5.39
N ALA A 279 -19.24 7.30 4.24
CA ALA A 279 -18.02 8.08 4.02
C ALA A 279 -18.25 9.60 4.05
N PHE A 280 -19.43 10.08 3.63
CA PHE A 280 -19.81 11.50 3.74
C PHE A 280 -20.03 11.91 5.20
N ILE A 281 -20.82 11.14 5.96
CA ILE A 281 -21.08 11.39 7.39
C ILE A 281 -19.77 11.34 8.19
N ASP A 282 -18.94 10.33 7.93
CA ASP A 282 -17.62 10.16 8.52
C ASP A 282 -16.73 11.41 8.37
N ILE A 283 -16.72 12.02 7.17
CA ILE A 283 -15.93 13.23 6.89
C ILE A 283 -16.58 14.47 7.48
N GLU A 284 -17.90 14.60 7.40
CA GLU A 284 -18.63 15.73 7.97
C GLU A 284 -18.31 15.82 9.47
N ASN A 285 -18.52 14.74 10.22
CA ASN A 285 -18.24 14.69 11.66
C ASN A 285 -16.76 14.96 11.99
N ASP A 286 -15.83 14.41 11.21
CA ASP A 286 -14.39 14.67 11.39
C ASP A 286 -14.04 16.16 11.23
N LEU A 287 -14.69 16.87 10.32
CA LEU A 287 -14.46 18.29 10.06
C LEU A 287 -15.25 19.20 11.00
N THR A 288 -16.53 18.89 11.28
CA THR A 288 -17.47 19.79 11.97
C THR A 288 -17.66 19.53 13.46
N GLU A 289 -17.27 18.37 13.97
CA GLU A 289 -17.42 18.02 15.41
C GLU A 289 -16.08 17.91 16.15
N ARG A 290 -15.02 17.40 15.50
CA ARG A 290 -13.73 17.17 16.17
C ARG A 290 -12.90 18.44 16.29
N GLU A 291 -12.22 18.62 17.42
CA GLU A 291 -11.17 19.64 17.62
C GLU A 291 -9.78 19.20 17.12
N THR A 292 -9.56 17.91 16.89
CA THR A 292 -8.28 17.36 16.40
C THR A 292 -8.27 17.32 14.88
N PRO A 293 -7.16 17.71 14.20
CA PRO A 293 -7.07 17.59 12.74
C PRO A 293 -7.35 16.16 12.25
N MET A 294 -8.10 16.02 11.15
CA MET A 294 -8.42 14.76 10.50
C MET A 294 -7.20 14.12 9.83
N ASP A 295 -7.12 12.79 9.81
CA ASP A 295 -6.27 12.03 8.86
C ASP A 295 -7.01 10.77 8.43
N ARG A 296 -7.89 10.96 7.45
CA ARG A 296 -8.77 9.92 6.95
C ARG A 296 -8.27 9.35 5.64
N LEU A 297 -8.32 8.03 5.52
CA LEU A 297 -8.06 7.31 4.28
C LEU A 297 -9.36 6.75 3.68
N ILE A 298 -9.70 7.20 2.49
CA ILE A 298 -10.81 6.69 1.68
C ILE A 298 -10.27 5.63 0.72
N CYS A 299 -10.67 4.39 0.95
CA CYS A 299 -10.30 3.24 0.11
C CYS A 299 -11.51 2.77 -0.70
N GLY A 300 -11.41 2.76 -2.02
CA GLY A 300 -12.45 2.22 -2.89
C GLY A 300 -11.97 2.07 -4.33
N ASP A 301 -12.62 1.25 -5.14
CA ASP A 301 -12.18 0.99 -6.52
C ASP A 301 -12.33 2.24 -7.43
N VAL A 302 -11.77 2.20 -8.63
CA VAL A 302 -11.94 3.23 -9.66
C VAL A 302 -13.41 3.32 -10.06
N GLY A 303 -13.95 4.54 -10.05
CA GLY A 303 -15.36 4.82 -10.31
C GLY A 303 -16.26 4.87 -9.06
N PHE A 304 -15.78 4.52 -7.87
CA PHE A 304 -16.61 4.47 -6.65
C PHE A 304 -16.89 5.85 -6.00
N GLY A 305 -16.77 6.96 -6.74
CA GLY A 305 -17.09 8.30 -6.20
C GLY A 305 -16.13 8.86 -5.15
N LYS A 306 -14.90 8.34 -5.04
CA LYS A 306 -13.88 8.89 -4.11
C LYS A 306 -13.64 10.40 -4.27
N THR A 307 -13.78 10.92 -5.48
CA THR A 307 -13.64 12.36 -5.77
C THR A 307 -14.81 13.16 -5.19
N GLU A 308 -16.04 12.65 -5.22
CA GLU A 308 -17.21 13.31 -4.60
C GLU A 308 -17.03 13.45 -3.08
N VAL A 309 -16.55 12.38 -2.44
CA VAL A 309 -16.18 12.36 -1.02
C VAL A 309 -15.16 13.46 -0.69
N ALA A 310 -14.19 13.70 -1.57
CA ALA A 310 -13.22 14.79 -1.42
C ALA A 310 -13.78 16.18 -1.74
N MET A 311 -14.64 16.32 -2.75
CA MET A 311 -15.26 17.61 -3.11
C MET A 311 -16.14 18.15 -1.99
N ARG A 312 -16.91 17.27 -1.30
CA ARG A 312 -17.67 17.63 -0.08
C ARG A 312 -16.76 18.10 1.05
N ALA A 313 -15.66 17.38 1.31
CA ALA A 313 -14.66 17.78 2.30
C ALA A 313 -14.06 19.17 1.99
N ILE A 314 -13.70 19.39 0.73
CA ILE A 314 -13.17 20.67 0.25
C ILE A 314 -14.21 21.78 0.46
N PHE A 315 -15.47 21.57 0.08
CA PHE A 315 -16.53 22.58 0.18
C PHE A 315 -16.75 23.05 1.63
N ILE A 316 -16.80 22.12 2.59
CA ILE A 316 -16.91 22.44 4.03
C ILE A 316 -15.75 23.36 4.47
N VAL A 317 -14.52 23.01 4.11
CA VAL A 317 -13.34 23.76 4.56
C VAL A 317 -13.24 25.13 3.87
N VAL A 318 -13.39 25.21 2.55
CA VAL A 318 -13.21 26.49 1.83
C VAL A 318 -14.31 27.50 2.13
N SER A 319 -15.54 27.04 2.39
CA SER A 319 -16.67 27.91 2.79
C SER A 319 -16.46 28.59 4.15
N THR A 320 -15.50 28.13 4.96
CA THR A 320 -15.12 28.77 6.23
C THR A 320 -13.92 29.71 6.12
N GLY A 321 -13.48 30.04 4.90
CA GLY A 321 -12.36 30.96 4.65
C GLY A 321 -10.96 30.32 4.74
N TYR A 322 -10.89 28.99 4.72
CA TYR A 322 -9.64 28.25 4.63
C TYR A 322 -9.33 27.88 3.17
N GLN A 323 -8.08 27.52 2.90
CA GLN A 323 -7.64 27.01 1.60
C GLN A 323 -7.57 25.48 1.63
N ALA A 324 -7.76 24.85 0.47
CA ALA A 324 -7.62 23.42 0.26
C ALA A 324 -6.56 23.13 -0.83
N MET A 325 -5.64 22.21 -0.54
CA MET A 325 -4.63 21.71 -1.48
C MET A 325 -5.00 20.30 -1.96
N VAL A 326 -4.98 20.07 -3.27
CA VAL A 326 -5.25 18.76 -3.89
C VAL A 326 -3.99 18.29 -4.61
N LEU A 327 -3.34 17.26 -4.07
CA LEU A 327 -2.12 16.65 -4.63
C LEU A 327 -2.45 15.41 -5.46
N ALA A 328 -2.15 15.50 -6.76
CA ALA A 328 -2.17 14.38 -7.68
C ALA A 328 -0.73 13.94 -8.06
N PRO A 329 -0.49 12.64 -8.34
CA PRO A 329 0.85 12.12 -8.60
C PRO A 329 1.36 12.45 -10.01
N THR A 330 0.47 12.85 -10.94
CA THR A 330 0.83 13.20 -12.32
C THR A 330 0.12 14.48 -12.76
N VAL A 331 0.68 15.16 -13.76
CA VAL A 331 0.06 16.36 -14.35
C VAL A 331 -1.28 16.03 -15.01
N ILE A 332 -1.45 14.84 -15.58
CA ILE A 332 -2.73 14.41 -16.18
C ILE A 332 -3.82 14.33 -15.12
N LEU A 333 -3.56 13.64 -14.00
CA LEU A 333 -4.51 13.55 -12.88
C LEU A 333 -4.77 14.93 -12.24
N ALA A 334 -3.76 15.80 -12.15
CA ALA A 334 -3.94 17.16 -11.66
C ALA A 334 -4.88 17.99 -12.58
N ASN A 335 -4.79 17.85 -13.90
CA ASN A 335 -5.73 18.49 -14.83
C ASN A 335 -7.12 17.89 -14.71
N GLN A 336 -7.27 16.55 -14.60
CA GLN A 336 -8.58 15.91 -14.42
C GLN A 336 -9.30 16.40 -13.15
N HIS A 337 -8.59 16.47 -12.02
CA HIS A 337 -9.15 17.04 -10.78
C HIS A 337 -9.45 18.53 -10.93
N TYR A 338 -8.60 19.31 -11.60
CA TYR A 338 -8.83 20.74 -11.85
C TYR A 338 -10.06 20.98 -12.73
N ASP A 339 -10.22 20.26 -13.83
CA ASP A 339 -11.34 20.42 -14.77
C ASP A 339 -12.67 20.10 -14.04
N VAL A 340 -12.76 18.95 -13.37
CA VAL A 340 -13.96 18.52 -12.61
C VAL A 340 -14.28 19.47 -11.45
N MET A 341 -13.27 19.93 -10.69
CA MET A 341 -13.50 20.89 -9.60
C MET A 341 -13.88 22.26 -10.13
N SER A 342 -13.29 22.73 -11.24
CA SER A 342 -13.64 24.04 -11.82
C SER A 342 -15.07 24.06 -12.35
N GLU A 343 -15.54 22.96 -12.95
CA GLU A 343 -16.95 22.78 -13.33
C GLU A 343 -17.84 22.74 -12.08
N ARG A 344 -17.51 21.90 -11.08
CA ARG A 344 -18.31 21.73 -9.87
C ARG A 344 -18.44 22.98 -9.00
N PHE A 345 -17.37 23.76 -8.86
CA PHE A 345 -17.37 24.99 -8.07
C PHE A 345 -17.78 26.23 -8.88
N SER A 346 -18.14 26.10 -10.16
CA SER A 346 -18.54 27.24 -11.01
C SER A 346 -19.77 28.01 -10.51
N ASN A 347 -20.69 27.34 -9.81
CA ASN A 347 -21.86 27.94 -9.17
C ASN A 347 -21.52 28.79 -7.92
N TYR A 348 -20.27 28.76 -7.44
CA TYR A 348 -19.85 29.37 -6.17
C TYR A 348 -18.79 30.45 -6.41
N PRO A 349 -19.19 31.72 -6.68
CA PRO A 349 -18.28 32.76 -7.20
C PRO A 349 -17.12 33.14 -6.24
N ASP A 350 -17.30 32.89 -4.94
CA ASP A 350 -16.28 33.13 -3.92
C ASP A 350 -15.20 32.03 -3.85
N ILE A 351 -15.42 30.89 -4.50
CA ILE A 351 -14.51 29.73 -4.48
C ILE A 351 -13.74 29.67 -5.81
N LYS A 352 -12.49 30.14 -5.79
CA LYS A 352 -11.61 30.13 -6.97
C LYS A 352 -10.70 28.91 -6.96
N VAL A 353 -10.77 28.13 -8.04
CA VAL A 353 -9.94 26.96 -8.32
C VAL A 353 -8.75 27.38 -9.19
N ALA A 354 -7.55 26.92 -8.86
CA ALA A 354 -6.36 27.09 -9.68
C ALA A 354 -5.57 25.79 -9.80
N ILE A 355 -4.96 25.57 -10.97
CA ILE A 355 -3.98 24.50 -11.18
C ILE A 355 -2.56 25.02 -11.05
N PHE A 356 -1.69 24.27 -10.36
CA PHE A 356 -0.25 24.52 -10.28
C PHE A 356 0.53 23.26 -10.68
N SER A 357 1.25 23.32 -11.80
CA SER A 357 1.94 22.16 -12.38
C SER A 357 3.32 22.53 -12.93
N GLY A 358 4.00 21.55 -13.55
CA GLY A 358 5.23 21.79 -14.28
C GLY A 358 5.04 22.67 -15.53
N ALA A 359 3.85 22.65 -16.14
CA ALA A 359 3.59 23.17 -17.49
C ALA A 359 3.51 24.70 -17.60
N GLN A 360 3.15 25.40 -16.52
CA GLN A 360 3.04 26.87 -16.48
C GLN A 360 4.40 27.56 -16.71
N SER A 361 4.38 28.77 -17.26
CA SER A 361 5.58 29.61 -17.38
C SER A 361 6.12 30.03 -16.00
N LYS A 362 7.32 30.64 -15.96
CA LYS A 362 7.88 31.14 -14.69
C LYS A 362 7.02 32.28 -14.12
N ASP A 363 6.61 33.21 -14.98
CA ASP A 363 5.90 34.41 -14.57
C ASP A 363 4.48 34.07 -14.10
N GLU A 364 3.80 33.14 -14.78
CA GLU A 364 2.52 32.54 -14.32
C GLU A 364 2.65 31.87 -12.94
N LYS A 365 3.73 31.12 -12.70
CA LYS A 365 3.97 30.47 -11.41
C LYS A 365 4.18 31.51 -10.30
N ASP A 366 4.88 32.58 -10.59
CA ASP A 366 5.19 33.64 -9.63
C ASP A 366 3.94 34.48 -9.30
N GLU A 367 3.08 34.74 -10.29
CA GLU A 367 1.75 35.33 -10.08
C GLU A 367 0.83 34.39 -9.27
N LEU A 368 0.77 33.10 -9.60
CA LEU A 368 -0.02 32.11 -8.86
C LEU A 368 0.44 31.99 -7.40
N ILE A 369 1.74 31.91 -7.13
CA ILE A 369 2.29 31.89 -5.76
C ILE A 369 1.84 33.13 -4.98
N THR A 370 1.86 34.31 -5.62
CA THR A 370 1.40 35.56 -4.99
C THR A 370 -0.10 35.50 -4.66
N LYS A 371 -0.94 35.02 -5.59
CA LYS A 371 -2.39 34.85 -5.37
C LYS A 371 -2.72 33.82 -4.28
N ILE A 372 -1.96 32.71 -4.21
CA ILE A 372 -2.10 31.68 -3.16
C ILE A 372 -1.71 32.25 -1.79
N THR A 373 -0.58 32.96 -1.72
CA THR A 373 -0.06 33.57 -0.48
C THR A 373 -1.01 34.64 0.06
N ASN A 374 -1.65 35.42 -0.82
CA ASN A 374 -2.64 36.44 -0.43
C ASN A 374 -4.04 35.86 -0.15
N GLY A 375 -4.27 34.55 -0.30
CA GLY A 375 -5.57 33.92 -0.08
C GLY A 375 -6.62 34.20 -1.16
N HIS A 376 -6.24 34.70 -2.34
CA HIS A 376 -7.17 34.94 -3.45
C HIS A 376 -7.63 33.67 -4.19
N LEU A 377 -7.06 32.51 -3.84
CA LEU A 377 -7.34 31.20 -4.42
C LEU A 377 -7.65 30.22 -3.29
N GLN A 378 -8.85 29.66 -3.29
CA GLN A 378 -9.36 28.79 -2.23
C GLN A 378 -8.98 27.33 -2.48
N ILE A 379 -9.01 26.87 -3.73
CA ILE A 379 -8.70 25.48 -4.11
C ILE A 379 -7.47 25.47 -5.02
N ILE A 380 -6.40 24.79 -4.58
CA ILE A 380 -5.15 24.68 -5.32
C ILE A 380 -4.93 23.22 -5.69
N VAL A 381 -5.12 22.89 -6.96
CA VAL A 381 -4.90 21.55 -7.51
C VAL A 381 -3.52 21.46 -8.14
N GLY A 382 -2.76 20.40 -7.91
CA GLY A 382 -1.44 20.29 -8.51
C GLY A 382 -0.68 19.02 -8.23
N THR A 383 0.61 19.05 -8.54
CA THR A 383 1.53 17.94 -8.32
C THR A 383 2.46 18.24 -7.14
N HIS A 384 3.46 17.39 -6.92
CA HIS A 384 4.53 17.59 -5.93
C HIS A 384 5.25 18.96 -5.98
N ALA A 385 5.08 19.76 -7.05
CA ALA A 385 5.54 21.14 -7.10
C ALA A 385 4.92 22.02 -5.99
N LEU A 386 3.71 21.71 -5.54
CA LEU A 386 3.03 22.35 -4.39
C LEU A 386 3.67 22.05 -3.03
N LEU A 387 4.53 21.02 -2.95
CA LEU A 387 5.31 20.65 -1.74
C LEU A 387 6.69 21.33 -1.69
N THR A 388 6.98 22.29 -2.58
CA THR A 388 8.27 23.01 -2.57
C THR A 388 8.31 24.08 -1.47
N GLU A 389 9.49 24.38 -0.92
CA GLU A 389 9.65 25.38 0.15
C GLU A 389 9.30 26.82 -0.27
N ARG A 390 9.15 27.06 -1.57
CA ARG A 390 8.70 28.35 -2.11
C ARG A 390 7.20 28.59 -1.90
N MET A 391 6.43 27.54 -1.60
CA MET A 391 4.97 27.65 -1.40
C MET A 391 4.65 28.09 0.03
N ALA A 392 4.14 29.31 0.14
CA ALA A 392 3.42 29.79 1.30
C ALA A 392 1.91 29.77 1.00
N TYR A 393 1.12 29.38 1.99
CA TYR A 393 -0.34 29.41 1.95
C TYR A 393 -0.82 30.35 3.05
N ASN A 394 -1.91 31.10 2.81
CA ASN A 394 -2.45 32.04 3.78
C ASN A 394 -3.09 31.30 4.97
N ASN A 395 -3.99 30.36 4.68
CA ASN A 395 -4.79 29.65 5.68
C ASN A 395 -5.14 28.23 5.20
N LEU A 396 -4.14 27.40 4.92
CA LEU A 396 -4.35 26.02 4.45
C LEU A 396 -5.00 25.17 5.55
N GLY A 397 -6.25 24.75 5.35
CA GLY A 397 -7.00 23.90 6.28
C GLY A 397 -7.01 22.43 5.88
N LEU A 398 -7.10 22.13 4.58
CA LEU A 398 -7.27 20.76 4.08
C LEU A 398 -6.21 20.39 3.04
N LEU A 399 -5.69 19.17 3.15
CA LEU A 399 -4.85 18.52 2.14
C LEU A 399 -5.49 17.22 1.66
N VAL A 400 -5.94 17.20 0.42
CA VAL A 400 -6.37 15.99 -0.29
C VAL A 400 -5.18 15.38 -1.03
N VAL A 401 -4.87 14.10 -0.79
CA VAL A 401 -3.78 13.37 -1.46
C VAL A 401 -4.37 12.19 -2.23
N ASP A 402 -4.34 12.26 -3.56
CA ASP A 402 -4.81 11.18 -4.42
C ASP A 402 -3.67 10.20 -4.73
N GLU A 403 -3.91 8.91 -4.55
CA GLU A 403 -2.97 7.82 -4.85
C GLU A 403 -1.59 7.98 -4.16
N GLU A 404 -1.59 8.23 -2.85
CA GLU A 404 -0.41 8.44 -1.99
C GLU A 404 0.73 7.44 -2.28
N GLN A 405 0.42 6.19 -2.61
CA GLN A 405 1.40 5.15 -2.95
C GLN A 405 2.34 5.53 -4.11
N LYS A 406 1.88 6.33 -5.10
CA LYS A 406 2.65 6.74 -6.29
C LYS A 406 3.70 7.83 -5.99
N PHE A 407 3.65 8.50 -4.83
CA PHE A 407 4.61 9.54 -4.47
C PHE A 407 5.96 8.97 -3.98
N GLY A 408 7.05 9.72 -4.22
CA GLY A 408 8.40 9.41 -3.77
C GLY A 408 8.61 9.61 -2.26
N VAL A 409 9.75 9.15 -1.73
CA VAL A 409 10.04 9.18 -0.28
C VAL A 409 10.06 10.61 0.28
N GLN A 410 10.81 11.52 -0.35
CA GLN A 410 10.90 12.93 0.08
C GLN A 410 9.52 13.64 0.02
N GLN A 411 8.68 13.30 -0.95
CA GLN A 411 7.33 13.85 -1.09
C GLN A 411 6.44 13.37 0.07
N LYS A 412 6.53 12.08 0.43
CA LYS A 412 5.84 11.50 1.58
C LYS A 412 6.30 12.08 2.91
N GLU A 413 7.59 12.39 3.06
CA GLU A 413 8.12 13.08 4.24
C GLU A 413 7.52 14.49 4.39
N LYS A 414 7.37 15.25 3.30
CA LYS A 414 6.69 16.56 3.33
C LYS A 414 5.17 16.45 3.55
N ILE A 415 4.51 15.45 2.97
CA ILE A 415 3.09 15.16 3.28
C ILE A 415 2.94 14.80 4.77
N ALA A 416 3.90 14.07 5.36
CA ALA A 416 3.90 13.73 6.77
C ALA A 416 4.07 14.94 7.69
N SER A 417 4.80 16.00 7.29
CA SER A 417 4.85 17.24 8.08
C SER A 417 3.53 18.01 8.05
N PHE A 418 2.84 18.08 6.90
CA PHE A 418 1.49 18.67 6.83
C PHE A 418 0.47 17.87 7.66
N LYS A 419 0.55 16.53 7.62
CA LYS A 419 -0.29 15.61 8.42
C LYS A 419 -0.28 15.88 9.93
N ALA A 420 0.71 16.61 10.47
CA ALA A 420 0.75 16.97 11.88
C ALA A 420 -0.12 18.20 12.23
N SER A 421 -0.37 19.12 11.29
CA SER A 421 -0.93 20.45 11.58
C SER A 421 -2.25 20.78 10.87
N ILE A 422 -2.57 20.13 9.75
CA ILE A 422 -3.79 20.37 8.97
C ILE A 422 -4.58 19.08 8.77
N ASP A 423 -5.85 19.20 8.39
CA ASP A 423 -6.69 18.07 8.03
C ASP A 423 -6.19 17.42 6.74
N VAL A 424 -6.11 16.09 6.72
CA VAL A 424 -5.61 15.33 5.58
C VAL A 424 -6.61 14.26 5.17
N LEU A 425 -7.00 14.29 3.91
CA LEU A 425 -7.82 13.27 3.27
C LEU A 425 -6.98 12.55 2.24
N THR A 426 -6.76 11.24 2.40
CA THR A 426 -6.07 10.44 1.39
C THR A 426 -7.06 9.59 0.61
N LEU A 427 -6.96 9.60 -0.71
CA LEU A 427 -7.74 8.74 -1.60
C LEU A 427 -6.84 7.63 -2.13
N SER A 428 -7.31 6.38 -2.06
CA SER A 428 -6.61 5.22 -2.62
C SER A 428 -7.55 4.40 -3.49
N ALA A 429 -7.17 4.17 -4.75
CA ALA A 429 -7.83 3.18 -5.60
C ALA A 429 -7.49 1.74 -5.17
N THR A 430 -6.34 1.53 -4.53
CA THR A 430 -5.94 0.19 -4.07
C THR A 430 -6.64 -0.16 -2.75
N PRO A 431 -7.36 -1.30 -2.67
CA PRO A 431 -7.94 -1.76 -1.42
C PRO A 431 -6.83 -2.21 -0.46
N ILE A 432 -6.75 -1.60 0.71
CA ILE A 432 -5.91 -2.10 1.80
C ILE A 432 -6.48 -3.47 2.25
N PRO A 433 -5.65 -4.51 2.43
CA PRO A 433 -6.12 -5.79 2.97
C PRO A 433 -6.89 -5.58 4.28
N ARG A 434 -8.10 -6.12 4.42
CA ARG A 434 -9.00 -5.94 5.59
C ARG A 434 -8.31 -6.24 6.93
N THR A 435 -7.36 -7.18 6.95
CA THR A 435 -6.53 -7.50 8.12
C THR A 435 -5.49 -6.41 8.45
N LEU A 436 -4.95 -5.69 7.45
CA LEU A 436 -4.09 -4.52 7.66
C LEU A 436 -4.92 -3.30 8.06
N TYR A 437 -6.11 -3.10 7.48
CA TYR A 437 -7.07 -2.09 7.95
C TYR A 437 -7.32 -2.25 9.45
N LEU A 438 -7.73 -3.45 9.90
CA LEU A 438 -7.98 -3.76 11.32
C LEU A 438 -6.78 -3.52 12.25
N ALA A 439 -5.56 -3.71 11.73
CA ALA A 439 -4.34 -3.47 12.49
C ALA A 439 -3.98 -1.97 12.59
N LEU A 440 -4.45 -1.15 11.63
CA LEU A 440 -4.24 0.29 11.57
C LEU A 440 -5.40 1.09 12.18
N THR A 441 -6.60 0.51 12.33
CA THR A 441 -7.70 1.10 13.11
C THR A 441 -7.19 1.46 14.51
N GLY A 442 -7.43 2.69 14.97
CA GLY A 442 -6.80 3.25 16.18
C GLY A 442 -5.61 4.18 15.92
N PHE A 443 -4.97 4.12 14.74
CA PHE A 443 -3.84 4.99 14.35
C PHE A 443 -4.16 5.91 13.18
N ARG A 444 -5.08 5.49 12.31
CA ARG A 444 -5.55 6.26 11.14
C ARG A 444 -7.03 5.95 10.93
N ASP A 445 -7.84 6.99 10.81
CA ASP A 445 -9.25 6.84 10.45
C ASP A 445 -9.35 6.42 8.97
N ALA A 446 -10.29 5.56 8.64
CA ALA A 446 -10.42 5.06 7.28
C ALA A 446 -11.83 4.55 6.97
N SER A 447 -12.39 5.02 5.85
CA SER A 447 -13.69 4.59 5.32
C SER A 447 -13.44 3.68 4.11
N LEU A 448 -14.08 2.52 4.11
CA LEU A 448 -14.02 1.55 3.01
C LEU A 448 -15.27 1.69 2.14
N MET A 449 -15.06 1.85 0.84
CA MET A 449 -16.10 1.88 -0.18
C MET A 449 -15.97 0.60 -1.00
N SER A 450 -16.83 -0.36 -0.70
CA SER A 450 -16.85 -1.71 -1.28
C SER A 450 -17.98 -1.90 -2.29
N THR A 451 -19.09 -1.20 -2.08
CA THR A 451 -20.30 -1.28 -2.90
C THR A 451 -20.10 -0.50 -4.20
N PRO A 452 -20.12 -1.16 -5.38
CA PRO A 452 -20.05 -0.46 -6.65
C PRO A 452 -21.33 0.37 -6.88
N PRO A 453 -21.25 1.52 -7.57
CA PRO A 453 -22.44 2.24 -8.02
C PRO A 453 -23.34 1.37 -8.90
N PRO A 454 -24.67 1.54 -8.86
CA PRO A 454 -25.62 0.65 -9.56
C PRO A 454 -25.44 0.63 -11.08
N GLU A 455 -24.95 1.71 -11.67
CA GLU A 455 -24.66 1.83 -13.11
C GLU A 455 -23.41 1.04 -13.55
N ARG A 456 -22.57 0.58 -12.61
CA ARG A 456 -21.30 -0.08 -12.94
C ARG A 456 -21.49 -1.53 -13.35
N VAL A 457 -21.60 -1.77 -14.65
CA VAL A 457 -21.56 -3.13 -15.21
C VAL A 457 -20.17 -3.75 -15.00
N ALA A 458 -20.11 -4.98 -14.46
CA ALA A 458 -18.86 -5.70 -14.24
C ALA A 458 -18.16 -6.07 -15.57
N VAL A 459 -16.85 -5.87 -15.64
CA VAL A 459 -16.04 -6.15 -16.84
C VAL A 459 -15.86 -7.65 -17.02
N LYS A 460 -16.44 -8.20 -18.09
CA LYS A 460 -16.24 -9.61 -18.51
C LYS A 460 -14.78 -9.81 -18.90
N THR A 461 -14.05 -10.56 -18.09
CA THR A 461 -12.60 -10.79 -18.26
C THR A 461 -12.34 -12.17 -18.84
N TYR A 462 -11.59 -12.23 -19.94
CA TYR A 462 -11.21 -13.47 -20.62
C TYR A 462 -9.69 -13.65 -20.56
N VAL A 463 -9.24 -14.88 -20.27
CA VAL A 463 -7.82 -15.24 -20.25
C VAL A 463 -7.58 -16.36 -21.26
N SER A 464 -6.80 -16.09 -22.30
CA SER A 464 -6.47 -17.05 -23.35
C SER A 464 -5.00 -16.92 -23.77
N ALA A 465 -4.50 -17.91 -24.51
CA ALA A 465 -3.31 -17.70 -25.32
C ALA A 465 -3.55 -16.58 -26.35
N PHE A 466 -2.50 -15.86 -26.75
CA PHE A 466 -2.59 -14.83 -27.76
C PHE A 466 -2.83 -15.45 -29.15
N SER A 467 -3.90 -15.04 -29.82
CA SER A 467 -4.16 -15.30 -31.24
C SER A 467 -4.52 -13.98 -31.92
N ARG A 468 -3.94 -13.74 -33.10
CA ARG A 468 -4.21 -12.55 -33.92
C ARG A 468 -5.70 -12.43 -34.27
N GLU A 469 -6.33 -13.55 -34.63
CA GLU A 469 -7.76 -13.61 -34.99
C GLU A 469 -8.68 -13.25 -33.83
N SER A 470 -8.36 -13.76 -32.62
CA SER A 470 -9.12 -13.45 -31.40
C SER A 470 -9.02 -11.96 -31.05
N ALA A 471 -7.80 -11.40 -31.09
CA ALA A 471 -7.57 -9.98 -30.85
C ALA A 471 -8.31 -9.09 -31.86
N LEU A 472 -8.22 -9.40 -33.16
CA LEU A 472 -8.93 -8.66 -34.22
C LEU A 472 -10.45 -8.80 -34.12
N SER A 473 -10.96 -9.95 -33.70
CA SER A 473 -12.40 -10.17 -33.48
C SER A 473 -12.92 -9.34 -32.31
N ALA A 474 -12.17 -9.28 -31.20
CA ALA A 474 -12.50 -8.42 -30.06
C ALA A 474 -12.46 -6.92 -30.44
N ILE A 475 -11.45 -6.49 -31.19
CA ILE A 475 -11.36 -5.10 -31.70
C ILE A 475 -12.56 -4.78 -32.61
N LYS A 476 -12.89 -5.65 -33.57
CA LYS A 476 -14.03 -5.45 -34.48
C LYS A 476 -15.38 -5.44 -33.75
N LEU A 477 -15.53 -6.21 -32.67
CA LEU A 477 -16.73 -6.20 -31.84
C LEU A 477 -16.92 -4.84 -31.14
N GLU A 478 -15.84 -4.27 -30.61
CA GLU A 478 -15.85 -2.96 -29.96
C GLU A 478 -16.15 -1.82 -30.96
N LEU A 479 -15.47 -1.84 -32.11
CA LEU A 479 -15.66 -0.83 -33.16
C LEU A 479 -17.08 -0.87 -33.76
N LYS A 480 -17.71 -2.06 -33.86
CA LYS A 480 -19.10 -2.21 -34.32
C LYS A 480 -20.12 -1.49 -33.44
N ARG A 481 -19.82 -1.29 -32.14
CA ARG A 481 -20.67 -0.49 -31.23
C ARG A 481 -20.23 0.97 -31.11
N GLY A 482 -19.31 1.43 -31.97
CA GLY A 482 -18.74 2.78 -31.90
C GLY A 482 -17.79 3.00 -30.71
N GLY A 483 -17.36 1.93 -30.05
CA GLY A 483 -16.50 2.00 -28.87
C GLY A 483 -15.01 2.17 -29.19
N GLN A 484 -14.21 2.37 -28.14
CA GLN A 484 -12.76 2.55 -28.22
C GLN A 484 -12.02 1.35 -27.62
N VAL A 485 -10.86 1.00 -28.18
CA VAL A 485 -10.05 -0.16 -27.72
C VAL A 485 -8.70 0.28 -27.18
N PHE A 486 -8.37 -0.18 -25.97
CA PHE A 486 -7.01 -0.07 -25.41
C PHE A 486 -6.21 -1.35 -25.69
N TYR A 487 -5.20 -1.25 -26.56
CA TYR A 487 -4.25 -2.34 -26.82
C TYR A 487 -2.95 -2.10 -26.05
N VAL A 488 -2.70 -2.87 -24.99
CA VAL A 488 -1.55 -2.69 -24.10
C VAL A 488 -0.34 -3.49 -24.58
N VAL A 489 0.72 -2.80 -25.01
CA VAL A 489 2.01 -3.41 -25.39
C VAL A 489 3.04 -3.25 -24.26
N PRO A 490 3.46 -4.33 -23.56
CA PRO A 490 4.37 -4.20 -22.40
C PRO A 490 5.81 -3.75 -22.72
N ARG A 491 6.19 -3.68 -24.00
CA ARG A 491 7.56 -3.36 -24.45
C ARG A 491 7.52 -2.30 -25.53
N ILE A 492 8.12 -1.14 -25.28
CA ILE A 492 8.17 -0.01 -26.23
C ILE A 492 8.70 -0.45 -27.61
N LYS A 493 9.76 -1.27 -27.64
CA LYS A 493 10.35 -1.78 -28.89
C LYS A 493 9.41 -2.60 -29.77
N ALA A 494 8.32 -3.14 -29.22
CA ALA A 494 7.35 -3.94 -29.96
C ALA A 494 6.10 -3.14 -30.37
N ILE A 495 6.05 -1.83 -30.07
CA ILE A 495 4.91 -0.98 -30.45
C ILE A 495 4.84 -0.82 -31.97
N GLU A 496 5.99 -0.65 -32.64
CA GLU A 496 6.08 -0.52 -34.10
C GLU A 496 5.57 -1.79 -34.80
N ASP A 497 6.06 -2.97 -34.41
CA ASP A 497 5.62 -4.27 -34.94
C ASP A 497 4.09 -4.48 -34.77
N VAL A 498 3.56 -4.12 -33.60
CA VAL A 498 2.13 -4.24 -33.28
C VAL A 498 1.30 -3.22 -34.07
N LEU A 499 1.77 -1.97 -34.21
CA LEU A 499 1.11 -0.95 -35.00
C LEU A 499 1.02 -1.37 -36.47
N GLN A 500 2.10 -1.91 -37.03
CA GLN A 500 2.11 -2.40 -38.41
C GLN A 500 1.10 -3.55 -38.58
N PHE A 501 1.15 -4.57 -37.71
CA PHE A 501 0.16 -5.65 -37.70
C PHE A 501 -1.29 -5.14 -37.63
N LEU A 502 -1.57 -4.14 -36.78
CA LEU A 502 -2.91 -3.57 -36.66
C LEU A 502 -3.32 -2.78 -37.91
N LYS A 503 -2.43 -1.94 -38.46
CA LYS A 503 -2.69 -1.18 -39.70
C LYS A 503 -2.95 -2.10 -40.89
N ASP A 504 -2.14 -3.15 -41.06
CA ASP A 504 -2.31 -4.14 -42.13
C ASP A 504 -3.65 -4.88 -42.01
N SER A 505 -4.17 -5.04 -40.80
CA SER A 505 -5.41 -5.77 -40.51
C SER A 505 -6.67 -4.89 -40.44
N LEU A 506 -6.51 -3.59 -40.22
CA LEU A 506 -7.55 -2.60 -39.92
C LEU A 506 -7.14 -1.21 -40.48
N PRO A 507 -7.05 -1.04 -41.81
CA PRO A 507 -6.52 0.19 -42.42
C PRO A 507 -7.38 1.43 -42.15
N ASP A 508 -8.70 1.26 -42.03
CA ASP A 508 -9.66 2.37 -41.87
C ASP A 508 -9.83 2.83 -40.41
N VAL A 509 -9.10 2.24 -39.46
CA VAL A 509 -9.24 2.54 -38.02
C VAL A 509 -8.18 3.57 -37.59
N PRO A 510 -8.57 4.75 -37.06
CA PRO A 510 -7.61 5.71 -36.54
C PRO A 510 -6.94 5.16 -35.27
N MET A 511 -5.61 5.16 -35.24
CA MET A 511 -4.81 4.62 -34.13
C MET A 511 -3.88 5.70 -33.58
N ALA A 512 -3.77 5.78 -32.26
CA ALA A 512 -2.83 6.63 -31.54
C ALA A 512 -1.91 5.79 -30.66
N ILE A 513 -0.65 6.20 -30.55
CA ILE A 513 0.36 5.56 -29.67
C ILE A 513 0.51 6.38 -28.39
N ALA A 514 0.71 5.69 -27.27
CA ALA A 514 1.00 6.29 -25.99
C ALA A 514 2.08 5.48 -25.25
N HIS A 515 3.27 6.06 -25.02
CA HIS A 515 4.28 5.45 -24.15
C HIS A 515 5.11 6.48 -23.38
N GLY A 516 5.63 6.08 -22.21
CA GLY A 516 6.30 6.95 -21.24
C GLY A 516 7.62 7.61 -21.66
N LYS A 517 8.00 7.58 -22.95
CA LYS A 517 9.07 8.43 -23.50
C LYS A 517 8.53 9.61 -24.32
N GLU A 518 7.37 9.47 -24.96
CA GLU A 518 6.76 10.50 -25.81
C GLU A 518 5.76 11.39 -25.06
N ILE A 519 5.30 10.98 -23.88
CA ILE A 519 4.40 11.75 -22.99
C ILE A 519 4.99 13.13 -22.57
N CYS A 520 6.26 13.41 -22.87
CA CYS A 520 6.85 14.74 -22.71
C CYS A 520 6.44 15.77 -23.77
N ASN A 521 5.75 15.41 -24.86
CA ASN A 521 5.30 16.34 -25.89
C ASN A 521 3.79 16.64 -25.82
N LEU A 522 3.41 17.92 -26.01
CA LEU A 522 2.05 18.46 -25.78
C LEU A 522 0.93 17.80 -26.60
N TYR A 523 1.24 17.06 -27.67
CA TYR A 523 0.26 16.44 -28.55
C TYR A 523 -0.70 15.46 -27.85
N PHE A 524 -0.30 14.88 -26.70
CA PHE A 524 -1.14 13.94 -25.96
C PHE A 524 -2.42 14.57 -25.38
N LEU A 525 -2.35 15.82 -24.90
CA LEU A 525 -3.51 16.57 -24.40
C LEU A 525 -4.51 16.90 -25.51
N GLY A 526 -4.02 17.24 -26.71
CA GLY A 526 -4.86 17.55 -27.87
C GLY A 526 -5.58 16.33 -28.44
N ALA A 527 -4.99 15.13 -28.31
CA ALA A 527 -5.63 13.87 -28.69
C ALA A 527 -6.72 13.48 -27.68
N ILE A 528 -6.41 13.47 -26.38
CA ILE A 528 -7.37 13.07 -25.34
C ILE A 528 -8.55 14.05 -25.24
N ARG A 529 -8.33 15.37 -25.33
CA ARG A 529 -9.43 16.37 -25.33
C ARG A 529 -10.40 16.24 -26.50
N ARG A 530 -10.02 15.54 -27.59
CA ARG A 530 -10.88 15.40 -28.78
C ARG A 530 -11.83 14.19 -28.70
N TYR A 531 -11.64 13.31 -27.72
CA TYR A 531 -12.49 12.15 -27.49
C TYR A 531 -13.10 12.25 -26.09
N LYS A 532 -14.42 12.45 -26.03
CA LYS A 532 -15.16 12.47 -24.76
C LYS A 532 -14.96 11.15 -24.02
N TRP A 533 -14.74 11.26 -22.71
CA TRP A 533 -14.69 10.17 -21.74
C TRP A 533 -15.95 10.18 -20.89
#